data_AF-A0A822B5G7-F1
#
_entry.id   AF-A0A822B5G7-F1
#
_cell.length_a   1.000
_cell.length_b   1.000
_cell.length_c   1.000
_cell.angle_alpha   90.00
_cell.angle_beta   90.00
_cell.angle_gamma   90.00
#
_symmetry.space_group_name_H-M   'P 1'
#
loop_
_entity.id
_entity.type
_entity.pdbx_description
1 polymer ?
#
loop_
_entity_poly.entity_id
_entity_poly.type
_entity_poly.pdbx_seq_one_letter_code
_entity_poly.pdbx_strand_id
1 'polypeptide(L)'
;MPKNSETITTKECHDCGQSGPEWCSINHGVLLCDECCSVHLSLGRHISQIKSFKRSYWPPNQLNLIHELSSNGANLVWEYGLLDPQNKVPRKKPSAKDALPIKADFIRTKYQQMAYINRLKDETNGTFEDLHLQLHSIARTDNVVTCLRFLSQGADPNFKNPETGTSSVHVAASRGQQNQIELLCIFGGDPAAVDSSGMSPEEHARINGYFDLADRLIELQYELTDRLTYFIGSKRPDHKTGQHIILPELNENLDISDQALLARKKLQQLPDQLFEDLAMDVFDEVERRELNTIWHAQVDKALIPLHVVPFLPVNPAFSATRNQGRQKLARYGPKEFTTFIYDILNEVRRRYYGIIPQSPVSTSKFHTLPRQNNQMNMSNTNASVSTQDILNVNGPSSISTTTALINAFIDSDDEPLYDKVASDEDYSILPNNEQQKRSKINKKIKKPSTIDSSKEYLDGILQSPTESLNLSEISNEDPTRNQRSYDLKSRVANTELQLKYLACAHIDLKNELAVLHQMIQRLLDENLLTKVDQQVSNDITTNQNNISSSQMQNNTTNLINNDDINRVINK
;
A
#
# COMPACT_ATOMS: atom_id res chain seq x y z
N MET A 1 -29.25 16.00 11.15
CA MET A 1 -28.48 15.78 9.91
C MET A 1 -28.91 16.82 8.89
N PRO A 2 -28.20 17.94 8.72
CA PRO A 2 -28.49 18.85 7.63
C PRO A 2 -28.09 18.19 6.32
N LYS A 3 -29.00 18.23 5.33
CA LYS A 3 -28.75 17.78 3.96
C LYS A 3 -27.78 18.78 3.32
N ASN A 4 -26.52 18.40 3.13
CA ASN A 4 -25.63 19.13 2.23
C ASN A 4 -26.06 18.86 0.78
N SER A 5 -27.08 19.57 0.32
CA SER A 5 -27.48 19.62 -1.08
C SER A 5 -26.93 20.90 -1.72
N GLU A 6 -25.62 21.02 -1.82
CA GLU A 6 -25.03 21.83 -2.89
C GLU A 6 -24.89 20.91 -4.09
N THR A 7 -25.98 20.88 -4.87
CA THR A 7 -26.14 20.09 -6.08
C THR A 7 -24.98 20.39 -7.03
N ILE A 8 -24.11 19.40 -7.29
CA ILE A 8 -23.17 19.42 -8.42
C ILE A 8 -23.98 19.79 -9.66
N THR A 9 -23.79 21.01 -10.17
CA THR A 9 -24.35 21.46 -11.46
C THR A 9 -24.03 20.41 -12.50
N THR A 10 -25.06 19.89 -13.16
CA THR A 10 -25.07 18.71 -14.03
C THR A 10 -23.82 18.57 -14.91
N LYS A 11 -22.85 17.79 -14.44
CA LYS A 11 -21.65 17.41 -15.19
C LYS A 11 -21.85 16.02 -15.74
N GLU A 12 -21.48 15.78 -16.99
CA GLU A 12 -21.62 14.48 -17.64
C GLU A 12 -20.55 13.50 -17.11
N CYS A 13 -20.77 12.20 -17.33
CA CYS A 13 -19.75 11.18 -17.12
C CYS A 13 -18.55 11.49 -18.00
N HIS A 14 -17.36 11.57 -17.40
CA HIS A 14 -16.14 11.95 -18.09
C HIS A 14 -15.60 10.87 -19.03
N ASP A 15 -16.15 9.65 -19.02
CA ASP A 15 -15.73 8.59 -19.93
C ASP A 15 -16.68 8.37 -21.10
N CYS A 16 -18.00 8.50 -20.89
CA CYS A 16 -18.99 8.22 -21.93
C CYS A 16 -20.01 9.34 -22.20
N GLY A 17 -19.98 10.45 -21.45
CA GLY A 17 -20.91 11.57 -21.63
C GLY A 17 -22.32 11.32 -21.07
N GLN A 18 -22.56 10.23 -20.34
CA GLN A 18 -23.86 9.99 -19.69
C GLN A 18 -24.15 11.06 -18.63
N SER A 19 -25.33 11.66 -18.67
CA SER A 19 -25.77 12.68 -17.71
C SER A 19 -26.00 12.11 -16.30
N GLY A 20 -25.79 12.92 -15.28
CA GLY A 20 -26.08 12.58 -13.87
C GLY A 20 -25.15 11.51 -13.28
N PRO A 21 -23.82 11.63 -13.40
CA PRO A 21 -22.88 10.74 -12.72
C PRO A 21 -23.00 10.89 -11.20
N GLU A 22 -23.04 9.76 -10.51
CA GLU A 22 -23.21 9.68 -9.05
C GLU A 22 -21.97 9.12 -8.35
N TRP A 23 -20.93 8.85 -9.13
CA TRP A 23 -19.65 8.33 -8.69
C TRP A 23 -18.52 9.24 -9.11
N CYS A 24 -17.40 9.11 -8.42
CA CYS A 24 -16.17 9.82 -8.71
C CYS A 24 -14.97 8.89 -8.59
N SER A 25 -14.02 9.05 -9.50
CA SER A 25 -12.64 8.63 -9.26
C SER A 25 -11.85 9.79 -8.67
N ILE A 26 -11.50 9.68 -7.38
CA ILE A 26 -10.95 10.78 -6.59
C ILE A 26 -9.57 11.19 -7.12
N ASN A 27 -8.68 10.22 -7.34
CA ASN A 27 -7.32 10.46 -7.81
C ASN A 27 -7.26 10.96 -9.25
N HIS A 28 -8.29 10.71 -10.07
CA HIS A 28 -8.38 11.27 -11.40
C HIS A 28 -9.12 12.61 -11.45
N GLY A 29 -9.88 12.97 -10.41
CA GLY A 29 -10.71 14.17 -10.40
C GLY A 29 -11.86 14.12 -11.40
N VAL A 30 -12.38 12.92 -11.70
CA VAL A 30 -13.40 12.70 -12.74
C VAL A 30 -14.68 12.08 -12.17
N LEU A 31 -15.80 12.46 -12.78
CA LEU A 31 -17.15 11.97 -12.48
C LEU A 31 -17.54 10.82 -13.40
N LEU A 32 -18.23 9.82 -12.85
CA LEU A 32 -18.52 8.54 -13.50
C LEU A 32 -20.01 8.17 -13.36
N CYS A 33 -20.61 7.65 -14.43
CA CYS A 33 -21.89 6.95 -14.34
C CYS A 33 -21.70 5.53 -13.78
N ASP A 34 -22.80 4.85 -13.46
CA ASP A 34 -22.76 3.49 -12.89
C ASP A 34 -21.97 2.52 -13.78
N GLU A 35 -22.24 2.49 -15.09
CA GLU A 35 -21.55 1.58 -16.02
C GLU A 35 -20.04 1.82 -16.10
N CYS A 36 -19.60 3.09 -16.17
CA CYS A 36 -18.17 3.40 -16.18
C CYS A 36 -17.54 3.09 -14.82
N CYS A 37 -18.24 3.42 -13.72
CA CYS A 37 -17.81 3.10 -12.37
C CYS A 37 -17.58 1.59 -12.21
N SER A 38 -18.45 0.74 -12.76
CA SER A 38 -18.30 -0.72 -12.69
C SER A 38 -16.97 -1.20 -13.29
N VAL A 39 -16.51 -0.57 -14.37
CA VAL A 39 -15.20 -0.86 -14.96
C VAL A 39 -14.09 -0.36 -14.05
N HIS A 40 -14.18 0.86 -13.52
CA HIS A 40 -13.16 1.42 -12.63
C HIS A 40 -12.93 0.56 -11.37
N LEU A 41 -14.00 -0.02 -10.80
CA LEU A 41 -13.90 -0.97 -9.68
C LEU A 41 -13.00 -2.17 -10.01
N SER A 42 -13.05 -2.64 -11.27
CA SER A 42 -12.23 -3.76 -11.74
C SER A 42 -10.74 -3.44 -11.90
N LEU A 43 -10.37 -2.16 -11.98
CA LEU A 43 -8.98 -1.73 -12.11
C LEU A 43 -8.24 -1.77 -10.77
N GLY A 44 -8.98 -1.62 -9.66
CA GLY A 44 -8.42 -1.53 -8.32
C GLY A 44 -7.90 -0.13 -7.97
N ARG A 45 -7.74 0.10 -6.67
CA ARG A 45 -7.45 1.42 -6.09
C ARG A 45 -6.14 2.05 -6.57
N HIS A 46 -5.14 1.23 -6.85
CA HIS A 46 -3.85 1.68 -7.40
C HIS A 46 -3.98 2.36 -8.77
N ILE A 47 -5.08 2.14 -9.49
CA ILE A 47 -5.42 2.87 -10.71
C ILE A 47 -6.52 3.89 -10.41
N SER A 48 -7.65 3.47 -9.81
CA SER A 48 -8.79 4.35 -9.58
C SER A 48 -9.40 4.19 -8.20
N GLN A 49 -9.45 5.28 -7.45
CA GLN A 49 -10.02 5.37 -6.10
C GLN A 49 -11.48 5.83 -6.20
N ILE A 50 -12.43 4.94 -5.99
CA ILE A 50 -13.86 5.19 -6.28
C ILE A 50 -14.65 5.60 -5.04
N LYS A 51 -15.55 6.58 -5.21
CA LYS A 51 -16.42 7.08 -4.14
C LYS A 51 -17.79 7.52 -4.67
N SER A 52 -18.84 7.27 -3.89
CA SER A 52 -20.23 7.66 -4.23
C SER A 52 -20.56 9.03 -3.68
N PHE A 53 -21.22 9.89 -4.47
CA PHE A 53 -21.75 11.15 -3.98
C PHE A 53 -22.99 10.99 -3.09
N LYS A 54 -23.77 9.92 -3.29
CA LYS A 54 -25.04 9.71 -2.58
C LYS A 54 -24.87 9.03 -1.23
N ARG A 55 -23.94 8.08 -1.13
CA ARG A 55 -23.88 7.12 -0.02
C ARG A 55 -22.56 7.10 0.73
N SER A 56 -21.51 7.74 0.22
CA SER A 56 -20.24 7.87 0.93
C SER A 56 -20.20 9.15 1.78
N TYR A 57 -19.46 9.09 2.89
CA TYR A 57 -19.08 10.29 3.63
C TYR A 57 -17.97 11.05 2.88
N TRP A 58 -18.11 12.37 2.74
CA TRP A 58 -17.13 13.24 2.10
C TRP A 58 -16.57 14.26 3.09
N PRO A 59 -15.25 14.24 3.36
CA PRO A 59 -14.59 15.39 3.95
C PRO A 59 -14.82 16.63 3.08
N PRO A 60 -15.19 17.79 3.65
CA PRO A 60 -15.48 19.00 2.86
C PRO A 60 -14.35 19.39 1.91
N ASN A 61 -13.10 19.29 2.37
CA ASN A 61 -11.90 19.64 1.61
C ASN A 61 -11.71 18.73 0.39
N GLN A 62 -11.92 17.43 0.58
CA GLN A 62 -11.88 16.46 -0.52
C GLN A 62 -13.02 16.69 -1.52
N LEU A 63 -14.24 17.01 -1.05
CA LEU A 63 -15.35 17.33 -1.93
C LEU A 63 -15.05 18.59 -2.77
N ASN A 64 -14.54 19.65 -2.14
CA ASN A 64 -14.12 20.88 -2.80
C ASN A 64 -13.06 20.63 -3.88
N LEU A 65 -12.05 19.81 -3.57
CA LEU A 65 -11.05 19.37 -4.55
C LEU A 65 -11.72 18.72 -5.79
N ILE A 66 -12.67 17.82 -5.59
CA ILE A 66 -13.35 17.15 -6.69
C ILE A 66 -14.22 18.11 -7.51
N HIS A 67 -14.89 19.07 -6.86
CA HIS A 67 -15.62 20.12 -7.58
C HIS A 67 -14.67 20.95 -8.45
N GLU A 68 -13.54 21.37 -7.89
CA GLU A 68 -12.50 22.15 -8.57
C GLU A 68 -11.94 21.40 -9.78
N LEU A 69 -11.44 20.18 -9.58
CA LEU A 69 -10.86 19.35 -10.65
C LEU A 69 -11.86 19.06 -11.78
N SER A 70 -13.07 18.62 -11.42
CA SER A 70 -14.09 18.26 -12.41
C SER A 70 -14.70 19.47 -13.13
N SER A 71 -14.63 20.68 -12.56
CA SER A 71 -15.04 21.92 -13.24
C SER A 71 -13.96 22.46 -14.17
N ASN A 72 -12.69 22.33 -13.78
CA ASN A 72 -11.59 23.08 -14.38
C ASN A 72 -10.69 22.22 -15.29
N GLY A 73 -11.25 21.15 -15.86
CA GLY A 73 -10.61 20.42 -16.95
C GLY A 73 -9.66 19.30 -16.53
N ALA A 74 -9.83 18.70 -15.34
CA ALA A 74 -9.06 17.50 -14.96
C ALA A 74 -9.15 16.38 -16.01
N ASN A 75 -10.31 16.20 -16.64
CA ASN A 75 -10.49 15.22 -17.71
C ASN A 75 -9.57 15.47 -18.93
N LEU A 76 -9.18 16.72 -19.20
CA LEU A 76 -8.25 17.05 -20.29
C LEU A 76 -6.83 16.55 -20.01
N VAL A 77 -6.46 16.34 -18.74
CA VAL A 77 -5.17 15.72 -18.39
C VAL A 77 -5.12 14.28 -18.92
N TRP A 78 -6.23 13.55 -18.74
CA TRP A 78 -6.37 12.14 -19.12
C TRP A 78 -6.79 11.92 -20.56
N GLU A 79 -7.22 12.97 -21.27
CA GLU A 79 -7.69 12.92 -22.66
C GLU A 79 -6.87 13.84 -23.60
N TYR A 80 -5.73 14.37 -23.15
CA TYR A 80 -4.91 15.31 -23.90
C TYR A 80 -4.60 14.82 -25.32
N GLY A 81 -4.17 13.56 -25.43
CA GLY A 81 -3.84 12.91 -26.69
C GLY A 81 -5.03 12.67 -27.62
N LEU A 82 -6.28 12.74 -27.12
CA LEU A 82 -7.48 12.70 -27.99
C LEU A 82 -7.70 14.04 -28.71
N LEU A 83 -7.11 15.13 -28.20
CA LEU A 83 -7.23 16.47 -28.77
C LEU A 83 -6.12 16.78 -29.77
N ASP A 84 -5.01 16.02 -29.75
CA ASP A 84 -3.88 16.23 -30.64
C ASP A 84 -4.18 15.69 -32.06
N PRO A 85 -4.32 16.56 -33.08
CA PRO A 85 -4.61 16.15 -34.45
C PRO A 85 -3.52 15.27 -35.07
N GLN A 86 -2.31 15.27 -34.51
CA GLN A 86 -1.18 14.46 -34.98
C GLN A 86 -1.15 13.07 -34.34
N ASN A 87 -1.96 12.83 -33.30
CA ASN A 87 -1.95 11.56 -32.61
C ASN A 87 -2.62 10.48 -33.48
N LYS A 88 -1.82 9.49 -33.89
CA LYS A 88 -2.24 8.43 -34.81
C LYS A 88 -3.10 7.35 -34.15
N VAL A 89 -3.37 7.42 -32.85
CA VAL A 89 -4.22 6.46 -32.13
C VAL A 89 -5.69 6.78 -32.47
N PRO A 90 -6.36 6.01 -33.34
CA PRO A 90 -7.71 6.31 -33.73
C PRO A 90 -8.63 5.63 -32.72
N ARG A 91 -9.01 6.34 -31.65
CA ARG A 91 -10.08 5.85 -30.77
C ARG A 91 -10.99 7.00 -30.38
N LYS A 92 -12.24 6.91 -30.82
CA LYS A 92 -13.30 7.84 -30.46
C LYS A 92 -13.73 7.55 -29.02
N LYS A 93 -13.89 8.60 -28.23
CA LYS A 93 -14.53 8.51 -26.91
C LYS A 93 -15.91 7.85 -27.04
N PRO A 94 -16.26 6.86 -26.19
CA PRO A 94 -17.56 6.23 -26.24
C PRO A 94 -18.66 7.23 -25.89
N SER A 95 -19.86 6.97 -26.39
CA SER A 95 -21.10 7.65 -26.05
C SER A 95 -21.85 6.92 -24.95
N ALA A 96 -22.84 7.58 -24.36
CA ALA A 96 -23.66 7.02 -23.29
C ALA A 96 -24.37 5.71 -23.70
N LYS A 97 -24.65 5.53 -25.00
CA LYS A 97 -25.37 4.36 -25.56
C LYS A 97 -24.47 3.21 -25.97
N ASP A 98 -23.15 3.40 -25.98
CA ASP A 98 -22.23 2.34 -26.40
C ASP A 98 -22.21 1.20 -25.39
N ALA A 99 -22.01 -0.02 -25.88
CA ALA A 99 -22.01 -1.22 -25.05
C ALA A 99 -20.85 -1.19 -24.04
N LEU A 100 -21.06 -1.82 -22.88
CA LEU A 100 -20.09 -1.86 -21.78
C LEU A 100 -18.68 -2.33 -22.19
N PRO A 101 -18.47 -3.33 -23.07
CA PRO A 101 -17.12 -3.69 -23.52
C PRO A 101 -16.37 -2.55 -24.23
N ILE A 102 -17.07 -1.70 -24.98
CA ILE A 102 -16.49 -0.53 -25.67
C ILE A 102 -16.07 0.51 -24.63
N LYS A 103 -16.96 0.78 -23.65
CA LYS A 103 -16.63 1.66 -22.51
C LYS A 103 -15.43 1.11 -21.73
N ALA A 104 -15.37 -0.20 -21.51
CA ALA A 104 -14.30 -0.84 -20.75
C ALA A 104 -12.94 -0.78 -21.44
N ASP A 105 -12.87 -1.02 -22.76
CA ASP A 105 -11.63 -0.86 -23.54
C ASP A 105 -11.11 0.59 -23.48
N PHE A 106 -12.01 1.58 -23.65
CA PHE A 106 -11.65 2.98 -23.55
C PHE A 106 -11.10 3.34 -22.16
N ILE A 107 -11.80 2.94 -21.09
CA ILE A 107 -11.41 3.21 -19.69
C ILE A 107 -10.04 2.59 -19.37
N ARG A 108 -9.78 1.34 -19.76
CA ARG A 108 -8.47 0.71 -19.57
C ARG A 108 -7.38 1.43 -20.36
N THR A 109 -7.66 1.81 -21.61
CA THR A 109 -6.70 2.56 -22.43
C THR A 109 -6.39 3.94 -21.82
N LYS A 110 -7.41 4.61 -21.27
CA LYS A 110 -7.30 5.92 -20.65
C LYS A 110 -6.51 5.91 -19.36
N TYR A 111 -6.88 5.06 -18.38
CA TYR A 111 -6.33 5.13 -17.03
C TYR A 111 -5.31 4.04 -16.69
N GLN A 112 -5.48 2.81 -17.21
CA GLN A 112 -4.54 1.71 -16.93
C GLN A 112 -3.31 1.80 -17.84
N GLN A 113 -3.49 2.11 -19.12
CA GLN A 113 -2.39 2.25 -20.09
C GLN A 113 -1.85 3.68 -20.17
N MET A 114 -2.58 4.65 -19.61
CA MET A 114 -2.19 6.07 -19.62
C MET A 114 -1.85 6.53 -21.06
N ALA A 115 -2.66 6.11 -22.03
CA ALA A 115 -2.35 6.25 -23.45
C ALA A 115 -2.57 7.67 -24.00
N TYR A 116 -3.42 8.45 -23.33
CA TYR A 116 -3.84 9.77 -23.81
C TYR A 116 -3.29 10.93 -22.96
N ILE A 117 -2.40 10.68 -22.01
CA ILE A 117 -1.76 11.76 -21.25
C ILE A 117 -0.70 12.49 -22.09
N ASN A 118 -0.42 13.74 -21.78
CA ASN A 118 0.71 14.46 -22.37
C ASN A 118 2.02 13.94 -21.78
N ARG A 119 2.71 13.01 -22.47
CA ARG A 119 4.03 12.54 -22.06
C ARG A 119 5.11 13.53 -22.52
N LEU A 120 6.09 13.79 -21.65
CA LEU A 120 7.28 14.55 -22.03
C LEU A 120 7.93 13.85 -23.23
N LYS A 121 8.12 14.56 -24.34
CA LYS A 121 8.88 14.05 -25.48
C LYS A 121 10.36 14.03 -25.06
N ASP A 122 11.05 12.93 -25.35
CA ASP A 122 12.49 12.75 -25.06
C ASP A 122 13.40 13.88 -25.61
N GLU A 123 12.87 14.75 -26.48
CA GLU A 123 13.61 15.85 -27.12
C GLU A 123 13.76 17.12 -26.26
N THR A 124 12.95 17.29 -25.22
CA THR A 124 13.23 18.32 -24.20
C THR A 124 14.06 17.69 -23.10
N ASN A 125 15.28 18.20 -22.89
CA ASN A 125 16.22 17.84 -21.82
C ASN A 125 15.69 18.06 -20.37
N GLY A 126 14.38 17.93 -20.13
CA GLY A 126 13.80 17.95 -18.80
C GLY A 126 14.05 16.60 -18.15
N THR A 127 14.88 16.59 -17.12
CA THR A 127 15.13 15.42 -16.29
C THR A 127 13.89 15.10 -15.45
N PHE A 128 13.76 13.86 -14.95
CA PHE A 128 12.73 13.53 -13.94
C PHE A 128 12.81 14.47 -12.73
N GLU A 129 14.01 14.94 -12.39
CA GLU A 129 14.25 15.92 -11.34
C GLU A 129 13.57 17.26 -11.63
N ASP A 130 13.60 17.75 -12.87
CA ASP A 130 12.87 18.97 -13.26
C ASP A 130 11.36 18.82 -13.06
N LEU A 131 10.80 17.64 -13.34
CA LEU A 131 9.39 17.35 -13.12
C LEU A 131 9.03 17.38 -11.62
N HIS A 132 9.88 16.82 -10.76
CA HIS A 132 9.69 16.87 -9.31
C HIS A 132 9.80 18.30 -8.77
N LEU A 133 10.74 19.09 -9.27
CA LEU A 133 10.88 20.51 -8.91
C LEU A 133 9.70 21.35 -9.40
N GLN A 134 9.14 21.03 -10.57
CA GLN A 134 7.91 21.67 -11.06
C GLN A 134 6.71 21.36 -10.17
N LEU A 135 6.55 20.11 -9.73
CA LEU A 135 5.52 19.73 -8.74
C LEU A 135 5.72 20.50 -7.42
N HIS A 136 6.94 20.53 -6.90
CA HIS A 136 7.28 21.25 -5.68
C HIS A 136 6.93 22.73 -5.77
N SER A 137 7.23 23.37 -6.91
CA SER A 137 6.94 24.80 -7.10
C SER A 137 5.45 25.09 -7.30
N ILE A 138 4.72 24.27 -8.07
CA ILE A 138 3.29 24.52 -8.35
C ILE A 138 2.42 24.35 -7.11
N ALA A 139 2.84 23.51 -6.15
CA ALA A 139 2.16 23.29 -4.88
C ALA A 139 1.95 24.58 -4.05
N ARG A 140 2.70 25.66 -4.36
CA ARG A 140 2.55 26.99 -3.76
C ARG A 140 1.30 27.73 -4.22
N THR A 141 0.73 27.34 -5.37
CA THR A 141 -0.38 28.01 -6.06
C THR A 141 -1.67 27.21 -5.91
N ASP A 142 -2.81 27.81 -6.26
CA ASP A 142 -4.13 27.16 -6.29
C ASP A 142 -4.39 26.37 -7.59
N ASN A 143 -3.41 26.30 -8.51
CA ASN A 143 -3.56 25.60 -9.78
C ASN A 143 -3.40 24.07 -9.62
N VAL A 144 -4.45 23.46 -9.11
CA VAL A 144 -4.51 22.02 -8.80
C VAL A 144 -4.51 21.16 -10.07
N VAL A 145 -5.05 21.65 -11.19
CA VAL A 145 -5.06 20.90 -12.46
C VAL A 145 -3.66 20.75 -13.03
N THR A 146 -2.81 21.78 -12.90
CA THR A 146 -1.40 21.70 -13.30
C THR A 146 -0.62 20.76 -12.37
N CYS A 147 -0.93 20.78 -11.06
CA CYS A 147 -0.40 19.81 -10.11
C CYS A 147 -0.77 18.36 -10.51
N LEU A 148 -2.05 18.10 -10.81
CA LEU A 148 -2.55 16.82 -11.29
C LEU A 148 -1.82 16.36 -12.57
N ARG A 149 -1.54 17.29 -13.49
CA ARG A 149 -0.77 16.99 -14.70
C ARG A 149 0.63 16.48 -14.39
N PHE A 150 1.38 17.13 -13.49
CA PHE A 150 2.71 16.67 -13.13
C PHE A 150 2.67 15.30 -12.42
N LEU A 151 1.71 15.10 -11.52
CA LEU A 151 1.47 13.80 -10.87
C LEU A 151 1.15 12.71 -11.91
N SER A 152 0.32 13.01 -12.91
CA SER A 152 -0.01 12.07 -14.00
C SER A 152 1.19 11.70 -14.88
N GLN A 153 2.23 12.55 -14.90
CA GLN A 153 3.49 12.32 -15.62
C GLN A 153 4.53 11.57 -14.77
N GLY A 154 4.23 11.25 -13.51
CA GLY A 154 5.11 10.51 -12.61
C GLY A 154 5.93 11.38 -11.66
N ALA A 155 5.53 12.64 -11.42
CA ALA A 155 6.15 13.44 -10.37
C ALA A 155 5.91 12.80 -8.99
N ASP A 156 6.97 12.59 -8.22
CA ASP A 156 6.89 12.08 -6.85
C ASP A 156 6.48 13.19 -5.85
N PRO A 157 5.34 13.09 -5.15
CA PRO A 157 4.94 14.07 -4.15
C PRO A 157 5.84 14.08 -2.91
N ASN A 158 6.60 13.01 -2.66
CA ASN A 158 7.54 12.88 -1.54
C ASN A 158 8.96 13.33 -1.89
N PHE A 159 9.21 13.75 -3.13
CA PHE A 159 10.47 14.35 -3.52
C PHE A 159 10.81 15.54 -2.59
N LYS A 160 12.00 15.50 -2.01
CA LYS A 160 12.50 16.57 -1.14
C LYS A 160 13.41 17.49 -1.95
N ASN A 161 13.09 18.78 -1.94
CA ASN A 161 13.91 19.79 -2.58
C ASN A 161 15.33 19.79 -1.94
N PRO A 162 16.42 19.67 -2.73
CA PRO A 162 17.79 19.58 -2.20
C PRO A 162 18.24 20.78 -1.36
N GLU A 163 17.70 21.97 -1.60
CA GLU A 163 18.10 23.20 -0.91
C GLU A 163 17.45 23.35 0.47
N THR A 164 16.21 22.86 0.62
CA THR A 164 15.39 23.11 1.82
C THR A 164 14.97 21.83 2.56
N GLY A 165 15.10 20.67 1.92
CA GLY A 165 14.57 19.39 2.40
C GLY A 165 13.04 19.30 2.40
N THR A 166 12.33 20.31 1.91
CA THR A 166 10.87 20.36 1.92
C THR A 166 10.27 19.54 0.78
N SER A 167 9.17 18.84 1.06
CA SER A 167 8.34 18.19 0.04
C SER A 167 7.25 19.14 -0.48
N SER A 168 6.54 18.74 -1.54
CA SER A 168 5.40 19.50 -2.08
C SER A 168 4.30 19.74 -1.04
N VAL A 169 4.11 18.79 -0.11
CA VAL A 169 3.13 18.92 0.99
C VAL A 169 3.51 20.04 1.94
N HIS A 170 4.80 20.20 2.28
CA HIS A 170 5.28 21.32 3.10
C HIS A 170 5.00 22.67 2.42
N VAL A 171 5.29 22.77 1.12
CA VAL A 171 5.07 24.00 0.36
C VAL A 171 3.60 24.38 0.35
N ALA A 172 2.70 23.43 0.05
CA ALA A 172 1.27 23.66 0.07
C ALA A 172 0.76 24.07 1.46
N ALA A 173 1.25 23.40 2.52
CA ALA A 173 0.87 23.70 3.90
C ALA A 173 1.29 25.11 4.34
N SER A 174 2.53 25.52 4.01
CA SER A 174 3.05 26.87 4.29
C SER A 174 2.26 28.00 3.60
N ARG A 175 1.47 27.67 2.58
CA ARG A 175 0.67 28.62 1.79
C ARG A 175 -0.84 28.47 1.96
N GLY A 176 -1.29 27.60 2.87
CA GLY A 176 -2.72 27.40 3.08
C GLY A 176 -3.44 26.73 1.89
N GLN A 177 -2.71 26.02 1.03
CA GLN A 177 -3.26 25.45 -0.21
C GLN A 177 -4.00 24.12 0.05
N GLN A 178 -5.23 24.23 0.55
CA GLN A 178 -6.02 23.08 1.00
C GLN A 178 -6.28 22.03 -0.10
N ASN A 179 -6.66 22.45 -1.31
CA ASN A 179 -6.88 21.51 -2.41
C ASN A 179 -5.58 20.87 -2.90
N GLN A 180 -4.44 21.56 -2.80
CA GLN A 180 -3.14 20.96 -3.14
C GLN A 180 -2.78 19.87 -2.15
N ILE A 181 -2.99 20.10 -0.84
CA ILE A 181 -2.75 19.09 0.21
C ILE A 181 -3.58 17.84 -0.06
N GLU A 182 -4.89 17.98 -0.28
CA GLU A 182 -5.76 16.84 -0.57
C GLU A 182 -5.25 16.05 -1.79
N LEU A 183 -4.94 16.73 -2.90
CA LEU A 183 -4.46 16.08 -4.11
C LEU A 183 -3.13 15.35 -3.89
N LEU A 184 -2.16 16.02 -3.25
CA LEU A 184 -0.85 15.44 -2.99
C LEU A 184 -0.95 14.18 -2.11
N CYS A 185 -1.76 14.22 -1.05
CA CYS A 185 -1.98 13.07 -0.18
C CYS A 185 -2.73 11.92 -0.88
N ILE A 186 -3.68 12.21 -1.78
CA ILE A 186 -4.32 11.18 -2.62
C ILE A 186 -3.29 10.42 -3.48
N PHE A 187 -2.23 11.11 -3.91
CA PHE A 187 -1.11 10.53 -4.67
C PHE A 187 0.03 10.00 -3.78
N GLY A 188 -0.19 9.89 -2.47
CA GLY A 188 0.78 9.31 -1.54
C GLY A 188 1.79 10.29 -0.94
N GLY A 189 1.55 11.60 -1.06
CA GLY A 189 2.32 12.62 -0.35
C GLY A 189 2.14 12.47 1.16
N ASP A 190 3.26 12.30 1.87
CA ASP A 190 3.29 12.05 3.32
C ASP A 190 3.04 13.35 4.11
N PRO A 191 1.91 13.45 4.85
CA PRO A 191 1.60 14.60 5.69
C PRO A 191 2.45 14.67 6.97
N ALA A 192 3.15 13.60 7.35
CA ALA A 192 4.00 13.51 8.53
C ALA A 192 5.50 13.66 8.23
N ALA A 193 5.87 13.77 6.94
CA ALA A 193 7.26 13.92 6.54
C ALA A 193 7.89 15.15 7.20
N VAL A 194 9.15 15.06 7.62
CA VAL A 194 9.90 16.20 8.15
C VAL A 194 10.90 16.75 7.13
N ASP A 195 11.07 18.07 7.12
CA ASP A 195 12.08 18.76 6.32
C ASP A 195 13.49 18.72 6.95
N SER A 196 14.46 19.40 6.34
CA SER A 196 15.84 19.47 6.87
C SER A 196 15.96 20.17 8.23
N SER A 197 14.96 20.95 8.63
CA SER A 197 14.90 21.60 9.93
C SER A 197 14.15 20.75 10.98
N GLY A 198 13.63 19.59 10.59
CA GLY A 198 12.85 18.70 11.45
C GLY A 198 11.39 19.14 11.60
N MET A 199 10.90 20.05 10.74
CA MET A 199 9.55 20.58 10.78
C MET A 199 8.64 19.77 9.84
N SER A 200 7.43 19.48 10.30
CA SER A 200 6.37 18.80 9.54
C SER A 200 5.48 19.80 8.77
N PRO A 201 4.74 19.37 7.73
CA PRO A 201 3.76 20.22 7.04
C PRO A 201 2.74 20.84 7.98
N GLU A 202 2.31 20.10 9.00
CA GLU A 202 1.37 20.57 10.00
C GLU A 202 1.90 21.78 10.78
N GLU A 203 3.15 21.69 11.24
CA GLU A 203 3.79 22.78 11.97
C GLU A 203 4.00 24.01 11.07
N HIS A 204 4.35 23.81 9.80
CA HIS A 204 4.38 24.89 8.79
C HIS A 204 3.01 25.57 8.65
N ALA A 205 1.92 24.80 8.60
CA ALA A 205 0.57 25.35 8.53
C ALA A 205 0.22 26.15 9.80
N ARG A 206 0.54 25.64 11.00
CA ARG A 206 0.29 26.34 12.27
C ARG A 206 1.07 27.65 12.39
N ILE A 207 2.36 27.64 12.08
CA ILE A 207 3.22 28.84 12.16
C ILE A 207 2.70 29.95 11.23
N ASN A 208 2.17 29.60 10.07
CA ASN A 208 1.60 30.55 9.11
C ASN A 208 0.12 30.89 9.38
N GLY A 209 -0.47 30.39 10.48
CA GLY A 209 -1.82 30.72 10.91
C GLY A 209 -2.95 29.92 10.26
N TYR A 210 -2.64 28.83 9.53
CA TYR A 210 -3.61 27.96 8.87
C TYR A 210 -4.03 26.79 9.76
N PHE A 211 -4.72 27.10 10.88
CA PHE A 211 -5.07 26.09 11.90
C PHE A 211 -6.01 24.99 11.40
N ASP A 212 -7.04 25.33 10.61
CA ASP A 212 -7.96 24.33 10.05
C ASP A 212 -7.25 23.38 9.08
N LEU A 213 -6.24 23.88 8.35
CA LEU A 213 -5.42 23.06 7.47
C LEU A 213 -4.48 22.17 8.27
N ALA A 214 -3.91 22.68 9.37
CA ALA A 214 -3.08 21.90 10.28
C ALA A 214 -3.88 20.73 10.90
N ASP A 215 -5.09 21.00 11.40
CA ASP A 215 -5.99 19.96 11.92
C ASP A 215 -6.31 18.92 10.83
N ARG A 216 -6.54 19.35 9.58
CA ARG A 216 -6.76 18.44 8.45
C ARG A 216 -5.53 17.60 8.10
N LEU A 217 -4.32 18.15 8.19
CA LEU A 217 -3.08 17.40 7.96
C LEU A 217 -2.90 16.27 8.97
N ILE A 218 -3.28 16.50 10.23
CA ILE A 218 -3.33 15.42 11.24
C ILE A 218 -4.36 14.37 10.86
N GLU A 219 -5.59 14.74 10.46
CA GLU A 219 -6.58 13.75 9.99
C GLU A 219 -6.05 12.90 8.82
N LEU A 220 -5.35 13.52 7.86
CA LEU A 220 -4.76 12.83 6.72
C LEU A 220 -3.64 11.87 7.15
N GLN A 221 -2.85 12.22 8.16
CA GLN A 221 -1.81 11.35 8.72
C GLN A 221 -2.39 10.06 9.32
N TYR A 222 -3.59 10.14 9.91
CA TYR A 222 -4.23 9.01 10.59
C TYR A 222 -5.36 8.34 9.79
N GLU A 223 -5.59 8.74 8.52
CA GLU A 223 -6.70 8.24 7.70
C GLU A 223 -6.78 6.70 7.67
N LEU A 224 -5.63 6.01 7.60
CA LEU A 224 -5.59 4.55 7.63
C LEU A 224 -6.18 3.99 8.92
N THR A 225 -5.66 4.42 10.06
CA THR A 225 -6.06 3.90 11.38
C THR A 225 -7.47 4.33 11.75
N ASP A 226 -7.85 5.55 11.38
CA ASP A 226 -9.19 6.09 11.57
C ASP A 226 -10.23 5.28 10.84
N ARG A 227 -9.95 4.93 9.58
CA ARG A 227 -10.87 4.14 8.78
C ARG A 227 -11.02 2.72 9.30
N LEU A 228 -9.91 2.09 9.67
CA LEU A 228 -9.94 0.78 10.32
C LEU A 228 -10.75 0.81 11.62
N THR A 229 -10.56 1.84 12.46
CA THR A 229 -11.28 2.03 13.73
C THR A 229 -12.77 2.25 13.50
N TYR A 230 -13.12 3.08 12.52
CA TYR A 230 -14.50 3.35 12.14
C TYR A 230 -15.21 2.09 11.61
N PHE A 231 -14.52 1.28 10.80
CA PHE A 231 -15.07 0.06 10.23
C PHE A 231 -15.52 -0.95 11.30
N ILE A 232 -14.75 -1.11 12.38
CA ILE A 232 -15.09 -2.08 13.45
C ILE A 232 -15.82 -1.47 14.66
N GLY A 233 -15.69 -0.16 14.92
CA GLY A 233 -16.19 0.49 16.14
C GLY A 233 -17.15 1.66 15.91
N SER A 234 -17.36 2.09 14.67
CA SER A 234 -18.20 3.25 14.30
C SER A 234 -17.85 4.56 15.04
N LYS A 235 -16.62 4.66 15.56
CA LYS A 235 -16.06 5.85 16.22
C LYS A 235 -14.81 6.28 15.48
N ARG A 236 -14.60 7.60 15.37
CA ARG A 236 -13.34 8.19 14.90
C ARG A 236 -12.61 8.84 16.09
N PRO A 237 -11.28 8.77 16.14
CA PRO A 237 -10.50 9.52 17.12
C PRO A 237 -10.75 11.02 17.03
N ASP A 238 -10.73 11.70 18.17
CA ASP A 238 -10.70 13.17 18.20
C ASP A 238 -9.25 13.62 18.32
N HIS A 239 -8.63 13.90 17.17
CA HIS A 239 -7.24 14.30 17.10
C HIS A 239 -6.95 15.62 17.83
N LYS A 240 -7.95 16.47 18.07
CA LYS A 240 -7.76 17.74 18.80
C LYS A 240 -7.43 17.52 20.27
N THR A 241 -7.81 16.36 20.80
CA THR A 241 -7.49 15.94 22.19
C THR A 241 -6.10 15.32 22.33
N GLY A 242 -5.36 15.13 21.23
CA GLY A 242 -4.10 14.40 21.20
C GLY A 242 -4.26 12.86 21.25
N GLN A 243 -5.50 12.36 21.30
CA GLN A 243 -5.77 10.92 21.23
C GLN A 243 -5.94 10.51 19.75
N HIS A 244 -4.85 10.12 19.10
CA HIS A 244 -4.86 9.78 17.66
C HIS A 244 -5.23 8.32 17.35
N ILE A 245 -5.07 7.41 18.30
CA ILE A 245 -5.35 5.98 18.11
C ILE A 245 -6.29 5.51 19.22
N ILE A 246 -7.44 4.96 18.82
CA ILE A 246 -8.45 4.40 19.74
C ILE A 246 -8.66 2.93 19.43
N LEU A 247 -8.71 2.10 20.47
CA LEU A 247 -9.14 0.71 20.34
C LEU A 247 -10.63 0.60 20.67
N PRO A 248 -11.46 0.04 19.77
CA PRO A 248 -12.85 -0.25 20.07
C PRO A 248 -13.00 -1.30 21.17
N GLU A 249 -14.01 -1.15 22.01
CA GLU A 249 -14.37 -2.16 23.01
C GLU A 249 -15.01 -3.37 22.32
N LEU A 250 -14.26 -4.48 22.23
CA LEU A 250 -14.76 -5.74 21.70
C LEU A 250 -15.31 -6.58 22.85
N ASN A 251 -16.59 -6.40 23.18
CA ASN A 251 -17.17 -7.00 24.39
C ASN A 251 -17.23 -8.55 24.37
N GLU A 252 -17.27 -9.23 23.21
CA GLU A 252 -17.34 -10.71 23.14
C GLU A 252 -16.62 -11.36 21.92
N ASN A 253 -15.83 -10.60 21.14
CA ASN A 253 -15.47 -11.01 19.77
C ASN A 253 -13.99 -11.33 19.49
N LEU A 254 -13.09 -11.16 20.46
CA LEU A 254 -11.68 -11.47 20.22
C LEU A 254 -11.47 -12.98 20.24
N ASP A 255 -11.00 -13.51 19.11
CA ASP A 255 -10.48 -14.87 19.10
C ASP A 255 -9.24 -14.94 20.01
N ILE A 256 -9.36 -15.76 21.06
CA ILE A 256 -8.32 -16.04 22.05
C ILE A 256 -7.70 -17.42 21.85
N SER A 257 -7.97 -18.06 20.71
CA SER A 257 -7.34 -19.32 20.34
C SER A 257 -5.81 -19.22 20.35
N ASP A 258 -5.13 -20.34 20.62
CA ASP A 258 -3.67 -20.43 20.55
C ASP A 258 -3.16 -20.00 19.17
N GLN A 259 -3.94 -20.29 18.13
CA GLN A 259 -3.64 -19.86 16.77
C GLN A 259 -3.70 -18.33 16.61
N ALA A 260 -4.69 -17.67 17.19
CA ALA A 260 -4.79 -16.21 17.20
C ALA A 260 -3.63 -15.56 18.01
N LEU A 261 -3.25 -16.16 19.14
CA LEU A 261 -2.09 -15.71 19.92
C LEU A 261 -0.77 -15.83 19.13
N LEU A 262 -0.57 -16.95 18.42
CA LEU A 262 0.59 -17.15 17.55
C LEU A 262 0.59 -16.15 16.38
N ALA A 263 -0.58 -15.87 15.79
CA ALA A 263 -0.71 -14.87 14.73
C ALA A 263 -0.35 -13.46 15.22
N ARG A 264 -0.84 -13.04 16.40
CA ARG A 264 -0.47 -11.77 17.04
C ARG A 264 1.03 -11.66 17.28
N LYS A 265 1.67 -12.74 17.75
CA LYS A 265 3.11 -12.77 17.96
C LYS A 265 3.89 -12.60 16.65
N LYS A 266 3.43 -13.22 15.56
CA LYS A 266 4.03 -13.04 14.22
C LYS A 266 3.85 -11.61 13.72
N LEU A 267 2.68 -11.01 13.92
CA LEU A 267 2.40 -9.62 13.56
C LEU A 267 3.36 -8.64 14.26
N GLN A 268 3.59 -8.85 15.57
CA GLN A 268 4.53 -8.06 16.38
C GLN A 268 5.99 -8.17 15.93
N GLN A 269 6.37 -9.28 15.29
CA GLN A 269 7.72 -9.53 14.80
C GLN A 269 8.01 -8.90 13.44
N LEU A 270 7.00 -8.34 12.76
CA LEU A 270 7.20 -7.71 11.46
C LEU A 270 8.02 -6.41 11.61
N PRO A 271 9.01 -6.17 10.73
CA PRO A 271 9.61 -4.84 10.54
C PRO A 271 8.55 -3.79 10.20
N ASP A 272 8.82 -2.51 10.52
CA ASP A 272 7.87 -1.40 10.30
C ASP A 272 7.35 -1.35 8.87
N GLN A 273 8.24 -1.39 7.88
CA GLN A 273 7.87 -1.38 6.46
C GLN A 273 6.89 -2.50 6.07
N LEU A 274 7.14 -3.73 6.53
CA LEU A 274 6.29 -4.88 6.21
C LEU A 274 4.96 -4.83 6.96
N PHE A 275 4.96 -4.26 8.16
CA PHE A 275 3.74 -4.03 8.92
C PHE A 275 2.87 -2.96 8.28
N GLU A 276 3.46 -1.85 7.82
CA GLU A 276 2.77 -0.80 7.08
C GLU A 276 2.18 -1.33 5.77
N ASP A 277 2.95 -2.11 5.01
CA ASP A 277 2.46 -2.77 3.79
C ASP A 277 1.24 -3.67 4.06
N LEU A 278 1.27 -4.43 5.17
CA LEU A 278 0.15 -5.27 5.58
C LEU A 278 -1.07 -4.43 6.02
N ALA A 279 -0.84 -3.34 6.77
CA ALA A 279 -1.89 -2.43 7.20
C ALA A 279 -2.57 -1.75 6.00
N MET A 280 -1.80 -1.37 4.99
CA MET A 280 -2.31 -0.88 3.70
C MET A 280 -3.13 -1.95 2.98
N ASP A 281 -2.64 -3.18 2.90
CA ASP A 281 -3.39 -4.28 2.27
C ASP A 281 -4.75 -4.52 2.96
N VAL A 282 -4.83 -4.38 4.29
CA VAL A 282 -6.09 -4.48 5.03
C VAL A 282 -6.99 -3.25 4.85
N PHE A 283 -6.40 -2.06 4.77
CA PHE A 283 -7.12 -0.83 4.44
C PHE A 283 -7.81 -0.94 3.08
N ASP A 284 -7.10 -1.44 2.06
CA ASP A 284 -7.66 -1.70 0.73
C ASP A 284 -8.90 -2.61 0.79
N GLU A 285 -8.83 -3.68 1.60
CA GLU A 285 -9.93 -4.64 1.75
C GLU A 285 -11.12 -4.02 2.50
N VAL A 286 -10.88 -3.19 3.52
CA VAL A 286 -11.93 -2.41 4.18
C VAL A 286 -12.64 -1.53 3.17
N GLU A 287 -11.90 -0.76 2.37
CA GLU A 287 -12.48 0.08 1.34
C GLU A 287 -13.29 -0.73 0.33
N ARG A 288 -12.77 -1.89 -0.12
CA ARG A 288 -13.49 -2.77 -1.04
C ARG A 288 -14.81 -3.26 -0.45
N ARG A 289 -14.84 -3.69 0.81
CA ARG A 289 -16.05 -4.18 1.49
C ARG A 289 -17.09 -3.08 1.68
N GLU A 290 -16.65 -1.88 2.08
CA GLU A 290 -17.51 -0.69 2.21
C GLU A 290 -18.11 -0.33 0.85
N LEU A 291 -17.26 -0.22 -0.17
CA LEU A 291 -17.65 0.16 -1.52
C LEU A 291 -18.59 -0.86 -2.15
N ASN A 292 -18.37 -2.15 -1.93
CA ASN A 292 -19.29 -3.20 -2.38
C ASN A 292 -20.67 -3.06 -1.73
N THR A 293 -20.72 -2.76 -0.43
CA THR A 293 -21.98 -2.49 0.27
C THR A 293 -22.72 -1.30 -0.33
N ILE A 294 -21.99 -0.21 -0.65
CA ILE A 294 -22.55 0.97 -1.29
C ILE A 294 -23.07 0.66 -2.70
N TRP A 295 -22.28 -0.09 -3.49
CA TRP A 295 -22.62 -0.50 -4.85
C TRP A 295 -23.95 -1.26 -4.89
N HIS A 296 -24.09 -2.31 -4.07
CA HIS A 296 -25.32 -3.09 -3.97
C HIS A 296 -26.53 -2.29 -3.49
N ALA A 297 -26.32 -1.24 -2.71
CA ALA A 297 -27.39 -0.37 -2.20
C ALA A 297 -27.80 0.73 -3.19
N GLN A 298 -26.93 1.13 -4.12
CA GLN A 298 -27.15 2.27 -5.01
C GLN A 298 -27.56 1.88 -6.42
N VAL A 299 -26.96 0.83 -6.95
CA VAL A 299 -27.04 0.52 -8.38
C VAL A 299 -28.22 -0.42 -8.67
N ASP A 300 -28.78 -0.32 -9.87
CA ASP A 300 -29.80 -1.24 -10.36
C ASP A 300 -29.32 -2.71 -10.25
N LYS A 301 -30.19 -3.59 -9.78
CA LYS A 301 -29.95 -5.02 -9.64
C LYS A 301 -29.48 -5.66 -10.94
N ALA A 302 -29.89 -5.13 -12.11
CA ALA A 302 -29.45 -5.62 -13.41
C ALA A 302 -27.95 -5.42 -13.67
N LEU A 303 -27.32 -4.41 -13.08
CA LEU A 303 -25.90 -4.11 -13.26
C LEU A 303 -24.99 -4.82 -12.23
N ILE A 304 -25.56 -5.34 -11.14
CA ILE A 304 -24.81 -6.01 -10.07
C ILE A 304 -23.97 -7.20 -10.57
N PRO A 305 -24.49 -8.14 -11.39
CA PRO A 305 -23.72 -9.31 -11.81
C PRO A 305 -22.56 -8.99 -12.75
N LEU A 306 -22.53 -7.80 -13.35
CA LEU A 306 -21.63 -7.54 -14.46
C LEU A 306 -20.17 -7.33 -13.99
N HIS A 307 -19.89 -6.74 -12.82
CA HIS A 307 -18.52 -6.30 -12.46
C HIS A 307 -18.22 -6.18 -10.94
N VAL A 308 -18.82 -6.98 -10.06
CA VAL A 308 -18.37 -7.04 -8.66
C VAL A 308 -17.11 -7.88 -8.58
N VAL A 309 -15.95 -7.25 -8.30
CA VAL A 309 -14.72 -8.01 -8.04
C VAL A 309 -14.80 -8.58 -6.62
N PRO A 310 -14.86 -9.92 -6.45
CA PRO A 310 -15.08 -10.53 -5.14
C PRO A 310 -13.90 -10.36 -4.18
N PHE A 311 -12.74 -9.99 -4.71
CA PHE A 311 -11.49 -9.76 -3.98
C PHE A 311 -10.75 -8.56 -4.55
N LEU A 312 -9.65 -8.15 -3.93
CA LEU A 312 -8.83 -7.04 -4.41
C LEU A 312 -8.23 -7.33 -5.81
N PRO A 313 -8.38 -6.40 -6.79
CA PRO A 313 -7.73 -6.54 -8.09
C PRO A 313 -6.21 -6.63 -7.98
N VAL A 314 -5.61 -7.36 -8.94
CA VAL A 314 -4.16 -7.52 -9.04
C VAL A 314 -3.50 -6.17 -9.29
N ASN A 315 -2.48 -5.84 -8.50
CA ASN A 315 -1.59 -4.73 -8.76
C ASN A 315 -0.31 -5.24 -9.43
N PRO A 316 -0.02 -4.90 -10.69
CA PRO A 316 1.19 -5.33 -11.40
C PRO A 316 2.50 -4.88 -10.73
N ALA A 317 2.48 -3.84 -9.90
CA ALA A 317 3.65 -3.38 -9.15
C ALA A 317 4.01 -4.31 -7.97
N PHE A 318 3.09 -5.18 -7.55
CA PHE A 318 3.29 -6.10 -6.43
C PHE A 318 3.67 -7.50 -6.92
N SER A 319 4.43 -8.23 -6.09
CA SER A 319 4.73 -9.63 -6.34
C SER A 319 3.47 -10.50 -6.38
N ALA A 320 3.54 -11.65 -7.04
CA ALA A 320 2.45 -12.62 -7.07
C ALA A 320 2.03 -13.05 -5.65
N THR A 321 3.00 -13.24 -4.74
CA THR A 321 2.75 -13.59 -3.33
C THR A 321 1.99 -12.50 -2.59
N ARG A 322 2.35 -11.22 -2.76
CA ARG A 322 1.62 -10.11 -2.13
C ARG A 322 0.21 -9.99 -2.69
N ASN A 323 0.04 -10.09 -4.02
CA ASN A 323 -1.29 -10.10 -4.63
C ASN A 323 -2.16 -11.26 -4.12
N GLN A 324 -1.59 -12.46 -3.98
CA GLN A 324 -2.28 -13.61 -3.41
C GLN A 324 -2.67 -13.35 -1.94
N GLY A 325 -1.79 -12.74 -1.15
CA GLY A 325 -2.07 -12.33 0.23
C GLY A 325 -3.26 -11.37 0.32
N ARG A 326 -3.25 -10.31 -0.48
CA ARG A 326 -4.34 -9.32 -0.60
C ARG A 326 -5.68 -9.96 -0.96
N GLN A 327 -5.69 -10.86 -1.95
CA GLN A 327 -6.91 -11.54 -2.38
C GLN A 327 -7.45 -12.52 -1.33
N LYS A 328 -6.58 -13.14 -0.52
CA LYS A 328 -6.98 -14.02 0.58
C LYS A 328 -7.73 -13.28 1.69
N LEU A 329 -7.56 -11.96 1.84
CA LEU A 329 -8.30 -11.16 2.83
C LEU A 329 -9.82 -11.20 2.58
N ALA A 330 -10.27 -11.37 1.34
CA ALA A 330 -11.68 -11.49 1.00
C ALA A 330 -12.33 -12.77 1.57
N ARG A 331 -11.52 -13.78 1.92
CA ARG A 331 -12.02 -15.05 2.50
C ARG A 331 -12.33 -14.94 3.99
N TYR A 332 -11.86 -13.91 4.67
CA TYR A 332 -12.07 -13.76 6.11
C TYR A 332 -13.54 -13.48 6.39
N GLY A 333 -14.13 -14.27 7.29
CA GLY A 333 -15.45 -13.99 7.83
C GLY A 333 -15.50 -12.67 8.60
N PRO A 334 -16.68 -12.10 8.88
CA PRO A 334 -16.80 -10.81 9.57
C PRO A 334 -16.07 -10.77 10.93
N LYS A 335 -16.18 -11.85 11.72
CA LYS A 335 -15.53 -11.96 13.04
C LYS A 335 -14.00 -12.05 12.93
N GLU A 336 -13.49 -12.87 12.03
CA GLU A 336 -12.05 -13.05 11.80
C GLU A 336 -11.42 -11.75 11.29
N PHE A 337 -12.07 -11.09 10.33
CA PHE A 337 -11.58 -9.83 9.77
C PHE A 337 -11.60 -8.69 10.80
N THR A 338 -12.65 -8.61 11.61
CA THR A 338 -12.74 -7.66 12.73
C THR A 338 -11.62 -7.87 13.75
N THR A 339 -11.35 -9.14 14.10
CA THR A 339 -10.25 -9.50 15.02
C THR A 339 -8.90 -9.10 14.42
N PHE A 340 -8.71 -9.33 13.12
CA PHE A 340 -7.46 -8.98 12.44
C PHE A 340 -7.23 -7.47 12.38
N ILE A 341 -8.28 -6.68 12.07
CA ILE A 341 -8.21 -5.21 12.13
C ILE A 341 -7.86 -4.74 13.54
N TYR A 342 -8.49 -5.31 14.56
CA TYR A 342 -8.19 -4.98 15.94
C TYR A 342 -6.74 -5.27 16.30
N ASP A 343 -6.20 -6.42 15.89
CA ASP A 343 -4.81 -6.79 16.14
C ASP A 343 -3.83 -5.83 15.46
N ILE A 344 -4.14 -5.37 14.24
CA ILE A 344 -3.38 -4.32 13.56
C ILE A 344 -3.45 -3.01 14.35
N LEU A 345 -4.64 -2.53 14.72
CA LEU A 345 -4.79 -1.28 15.47
C LEU A 345 -4.07 -1.33 16.83
N ASN A 346 -4.11 -2.46 17.52
CA ASN A 346 -3.41 -2.64 18.79
C ASN A 346 -1.88 -2.64 18.58
N GLU A 347 -1.41 -3.19 17.47
CA GLU A 347 0.01 -3.15 17.10
C GLU A 347 0.46 -1.74 16.68
N VAL A 348 -0.34 -1.00 15.90
CA VAL A 348 -0.10 0.43 15.62
C VAL A 348 0.03 1.19 16.94
N ARG A 349 -0.91 1.00 17.87
CA ARG A 349 -0.88 1.65 19.19
C ARG A 349 0.41 1.33 19.96
N ARG A 350 0.87 0.08 19.91
CA ARG A 350 2.13 -0.36 20.56
C ARG A 350 3.36 0.27 19.90
N ARG A 351 3.40 0.38 18.57
CA ARG A 351 4.51 1.02 17.85
C ARG A 351 4.54 2.53 18.10
N TYR A 352 3.37 3.17 18.14
CA TYR A 352 3.24 4.61 18.30
C TYR A 352 3.55 5.10 19.74
N TYR A 353 2.91 4.50 20.76
CA TYR A 353 3.11 4.91 22.16
C TYR A 353 4.20 4.13 22.90
N GLY A 354 4.78 3.11 22.26
CA GLY A 354 5.65 2.13 22.91
C GLY A 354 4.87 1.05 23.68
N ILE A 355 5.60 0.19 24.40
CA ILE A 355 4.98 -0.83 25.27
C ILE A 355 4.36 -0.10 26.48
N ILE A 356 3.05 0.12 26.44
CA ILE A 356 2.30 0.56 27.61
C ILE A 356 2.30 -0.61 28.61
N PRO A 357 2.80 -0.45 29.85
CA PRO A 357 2.66 -1.48 30.86
C PRO A 357 1.17 -1.76 31.03
N GLN A 358 0.75 -3.02 30.88
CA GLN A 358 -0.59 -3.38 31.32
C GLN A 358 -0.66 -3.07 32.82
N SER A 359 -1.48 -2.10 33.20
CA SER A 359 -1.91 -1.94 34.59
C SER A 359 -2.37 -3.31 35.09
N PRO A 360 -1.95 -3.75 36.29
CA PRO A 360 -2.04 -5.13 36.70
C PRO A 360 -3.51 -5.57 36.68
N VAL A 361 -3.85 -6.40 35.69
CA VAL A 361 -5.06 -7.21 35.73
C VAL A 361 -4.95 -8.01 37.01
N SER A 362 -5.92 -7.78 37.91
CA SER A 362 -6.04 -8.52 39.16
C SER A 362 -6.18 -10.00 38.84
N THR A 363 -5.05 -10.70 38.86
CA THR A 363 -5.00 -12.16 38.83
C THR A 363 -5.45 -12.62 40.21
N SER A 364 -6.77 -12.83 40.38
CA SER A 364 -7.28 -13.56 41.52
C SER A 364 -6.83 -15.00 41.40
N LYS A 365 -5.62 -15.27 41.89
CA LYS A 365 -5.10 -16.62 42.12
C LYS A 365 -6.07 -17.33 43.08
N PHE A 366 -6.59 -18.47 42.61
CA PHE A 366 -7.26 -19.46 43.44
C PHE A 366 -6.35 -19.84 44.61
N HIS A 367 -6.72 -19.40 45.81
CA HIS A 367 -6.25 -20.02 47.05
C HIS A 367 -7.40 -20.82 47.65
N THR A 368 -7.30 -22.14 47.49
CA THR A 368 -8.06 -23.15 48.22
C THR A 368 -7.64 -23.13 49.69
N LEU A 369 -8.60 -23.12 50.62
CA LEU A 369 -8.63 -23.74 51.97
C LEU A 369 -9.88 -23.21 52.74
N PRO A 370 -10.42 -23.90 53.77
CA PRO A 370 -11.23 -25.11 53.74
C PRO A 370 -12.67 -24.92 54.28
N ARG A 371 -13.53 -25.92 54.04
CA ARG A 371 -14.91 -26.08 54.57
C ARG A 371 -15.02 -25.85 56.09
N GLN A 372 -16.02 -25.07 56.52
CA GLN A 372 -16.85 -25.41 57.68
C GLN A 372 -18.33 -25.06 57.41
N ASN A 373 -19.18 -26.00 57.80
CA ASN A 373 -20.64 -25.97 57.72
C ASN A 373 -21.22 -24.80 58.52
N ASN A 374 -22.30 -24.19 58.02
CA ASN A 374 -23.53 -24.08 58.82
C ASN A 374 -24.78 -23.75 57.99
N GLN A 375 -25.88 -24.24 58.54
CA GLN A 375 -27.20 -24.50 57.98
C GLN A 375 -28.03 -23.26 57.64
N MET A 376 -28.94 -23.49 56.68
CA MET A 376 -30.34 -23.05 56.57
C MET A 376 -30.74 -21.67 57.13
N ASN A 377 -31.41 -20.87 56.27
CA ASN A 377 -32.82 -20.54 56.53
C ASN A 377 -33.55 -20.11 55.25
N MET A 378 -34.69 -20.76 55.01
CA MET A 378 -35.76 -20.32 54.12
C MET A 378 -36.35 -18.99 54.60
N SER A 379 -36.83 -18.16 53.67
CA SER A 379 -38.18 -17.57 53.74
C SER A 379 -38.62 -17.05 52.38
N ASN A 380 -39.83 -17.46 52.02
CA ASN A 380 -40.65 -17.12 50.86
C ASN A 380 -40.87 -15.61 50.67
N THR A 381 -41.11 -15.18 49.43
CA THR A 381 -42.47 -14.79 48.96
C THR A 381 -42.52 -14.66 47.45
N ASN A 382 -43.45 -15.41 46.84
CA ASN A 382 -43.94 -15.24 45.48
C ASN A 382 -44.87 -14.02 45.39
N ALA A 383 -44.82 -13.30 44.26
CA ALA A 383 -46.00 -12.65 43.71
C ALA A 383 -45.87 -12.58 42.18
N SER A 384 -46.79 -13.26 41.51
CA SER A 384 -46.98 -13.32 40.08
C SER A 384 -48.11 -12.37 39.64
N VAL A 385 -48.12 -12.04 38.34
CA VAL A 385 -49.31 -11.93 37.45
C VAL A 385 -49.49 -10.61 36.66
N SER A 386 -49.60 -10.83 35.34
CA SER A 386 -50.47 -10.19 34.32
C SER A 386 -50.00 -9.03 33.45
N THR A 387 -50.52 -9.14 32.22
CA THR A 387 -50.28 -8.43 30.96
C THR A 387 -51.56 -7.70 30.53
N GLN A 388 -51.42 -6.67 29.67
CA GLN A 388 -52.45 -5.92 28.88
C GLN A 388 -53.11 -4.74 29.64
N ASP A 389 -53.18 -3.48 29.16
CA ASP A 389 -53.56 -2.91 27.84
C ASP A 389 -52.94 -1.49 27.55
N ILE A 390 -52.30 -1.22 26.39
CA ILE A 390 -52.70 -0.41 25.19
C ILE A 390 -53.08 1.10 25.37
N LEU A 391 -52.22 2.05 24.88
CA LEU A 391 -52.46 3.00 23.75
C LEU A 391 -51.49 4.24 23.72
N ASN A 392 -50.61 4.24 22.70
CA ASN A 392 -50.40 5.27 21.67
C ASN A 392 -49.72 6.65 21.95
N VAL A 393 -48.46 6.83 21.46
CA VAL A 393 -47.98 8.07 20.76
C VAL A 393 -46.91 7.70 19.71
N ASN A 394 -47.06 8.27 18.52
CA ASN A 394 -46.31 8.03 17.27
C ASN A 394 -44.91 8.68 17.17
N GLY A 395 -44.00 8.01 16.44
CA GLY A 395 -42.80 8.59 15.81
C GLY A 395 -41.91 7.52 15.15
N PRO A 396 -41.58 7.56 13.83
CA PRO A 396 -40.89 6.45 13.16
C PRO A 396 -39.37 6.55 13.34
N SER A 397 -38.81 5.62 14.12
CA SER A 397 -37.39 5.32 14.18
C SER A 397 -37.06 4.17 13.21
N SER A 398 -36.51 4.50 12.06
CA SER A 398 -35.86 3.58 11.11
C SER A 398 -34.38 3.97 11.06
N ILE A 399 -33.37 3.11 11.20
CA ILE A 399 -33.12 1.84 10.52
C ILE A 399 -32.17 1.00 11.42
N SER A 400 -32.64 -0.16 11.87
CA SER A 400 -31.83 -1.26 12.45
C SER A 400 -32.04 -2.49 11.55
N THR A 401 -31.54 -2.42 10.32
CA THR A 401 -31.83 -3.43 9.28
C THR A 401 -30.57 -4.02 8.64
N THR A 402 -29.38 -3.49 8.91
CA THR A 402 -28.13 -3.99 8.31
C THR A 402 -27.69 -5.34 8.88
N THR A 403 -28.00 -5.63 10.14
CA THR A 403 -27.60 -6.90 10.79
C THR A 403 -28.55 -8.06 10.48
N ALA A 404 -29.80 -7.80 10.08
CA ALA A 404 -30.80 -8.84 9.84
C ALA A 404 -30.78 -9.41 8.41
N LEU A 405 -30.28 -8.66 7.42
CA LEU A 405 -30.24 -9.12 6.02
C LEU A 405 -29.02 -9.99 5.67
N ILE A 406 -27.97 -9.98 6.51
CA ILE A 406 -26.79 -10.85 6.34
C ILE A 406 -27.11 -12.31 6.70
N ASN A 407 -28.11 -12.55 7.56
CA ASN A 407 -28.45 -13.90 8.05
C ASN A 407 -29.44 -14.68 7.17
N ALA A 408 -29.89 -14.14 6.02
CA ALA A 408 -30.99 -14.72 5.24
C ALA A 408 -30.59 -15.33 3.88
N PHE A 409 -29.30 -15.47 3.54
CA PHE A 409 -28.89 -15.92 2.20
C PHE A 409 -27.76 -16.96 2.15
N ILE A 410 -27.58 -17.76 3.22
CA ILE A 410 -26.74 -18.97 3.16
C ILE A 410 -27.62 -20.16 3.52
N ASP A 411 -28.55 -20.48 2.63
CA ASP A 411 -29.21 -21.79 2.57
C ASP A 411 -29.64 -22.01 1.11
N SER A 412 -28.67 -22.42 0.31
CA SER A 412 -28.86 -22.98 -1.03
C SER A 412 -27.61 -23.80 -1.33
N ASP A 413 -27.68 -25.08 -0.99
CA ASP A 413 -26.70 -26.12 -1.35
C ASP A 413 -26.70 -26.36 -2.88
N ASP A 414 -26.11 -25.44 -3.64
CA ASP A 414 -25.71 -25.72 -5.02
C ASP A 414 -24.24 -25.34 -5.20
N GLU A 415 -23.40 -26.37 -5.19
CA GLU A 415 -21.96 -26.34 -5.39
C GLU A 415 -21.65 -25.97 -6.86
N PRO A 416 -21.05 -24.81 -7.17
CA PRO A 416 -20.65 -24.52 -8.54
C PRO A 416 -19.39 -25.31 -8.88
N LEU A 417 -19.54 -26.18 -9.88
CA LEU A 417 -18.52 -27.01 -10.53
C LEU A 417 -17.21 -26.23 -10.72
N TYR A 418 -16.18 -26.62 -9.96
CA TYR A 418 -14.83 -26.05 -10.05
C TYR A 418 -14.25 -26.20 -11.46
N ASP A 419 -13.99 -25.09 -12.13
CA ASP A 419 -12.94 -25.07 -13.16
C ASP A 419 -11.59 -25.06 -12.45
N LYS A 420 -10.77 -26.07 -12.75
CA LYS A 420 -9.43 -26.24 -12.20
C LYS A 420 -8.59 -25.03 -12.61
N VAL A 421 -8.20 -24.22 -11.64
CA VAL A 421 -7.25 -23.12 -11.84
C VAL A 421 -5.90 -23.73 -12.26
N ALA A 422 -5.36 -23.23 -13.37
CA ALA A 422 -4.11 -23.64 -13.98
C ALA A 422 -2.94 -23.72 -12.98
N SER A 423 -2.10 -24.75 -13.10
CA SER A 423 -0.89 -24.93 -12.30
C SER A 423 0.26 -24.08 -12.86
N ASP A 424 1.28 -23.80 -12.03
CA ASP A 424 2.46 -22.97 -12.34
C ASP A 424 3.22 -23.39 -13.63
N GLU A 425 2.99 -24.60 -14.15
CA GLU A 425 3.57 -25.09 -15.41
C GLU A 425 2.96 -24.43 -16.67
N ASP A 426 1.72 -23.92 -16.61
CA ASP A 426 0.99 -23.38 -17.76
C ASP A 426 1.44 -21.97 -18.21
N TYR A 427 2.30 -21.31 -17.42
CA TYR A 427 2.87 -19.99 -17.77
C TYR A 427 4.25 -20.06 -18.41
N SER A 428 4.81 -21.26 -18.60
CA SER A 428 6.19 -21.44 -19.03
C SER A 428 6.38 -21.54 -20.56
N ILE A 429 5.61 -20.81 -21.37
CA ILE A 429 5.90 -20.69 -22.81
C ILE A 429 5.63 -19.26 -23.32
N LEU A 430 6.69 -18.44 -23.38
CA LEU A 430 6.81 -17.34 -24.33
C LEU A 430 8.25 -17.30 -24.91
N PRO A 431 8.44 -16.85 -26.17
CA PRO A 431 9.58 -17.26 -26.99
C PRO A 431 10.89 -16.51 -26.70
N ASN A 432 12.00 -17.24 -26.79
CA ASN A 432 13.38 -16.76 -26.75
C ASN A 432 13.63 -15.62 -27.77
N ASN A 433 13.64 -14.37 -27.32
CA ASN A 433 14.33 -13.29 -28.04
C ASN A 433 14.87 -12.12 -27.18
N GLU A 434 14.83 -12.21 -25.85
CA GLU A 434 15.34 -11.13 -24.98
C GLU A 434 16.63 -11.44 -24.20
N GLN A 435 17.25 -12.61 -24.37
CA GLN A 435 18.52 -12.94 -23.70
C GLN A 435 19.77 -12.35 -24.38
N GLN A 436 19.68 -11.80 -25.60
CA GLN A 436 20.84 -11.22 -26.31
C GLN A 436 21.06 -9.71 -26.09
N LYS A 437 20.16 -8.99 -25.41
CA LYS A 437 20.34 -7.55 -25.12
C LYS A 437 21.01 -7.25 -23.77
N ARG A 438 21.08 -8.20 -22.84
CA ARG A 438 21.74 -8.02 -21.53
C ARG A 438 23.26 -8.23 -21.54
N SER A 439 23.84 -8.77 -22.61
CA SER A 439 25.28 -9.05 -22.71
C SER A 439 26.15 -7.87 -23.16
N LYS A 440 25.58 -6.66 -23.37
CA LYS A 440 26.34 -5.46 -23.77
C LYS A 440 26.45 -4.35 -22.72
N ILE A 441 25.91 -4.52 -21.51
CA ILE A 441 26.05 -3.56 -20.39
C ILE A 441 26.85 -4.20 -19.24
N ASN A 442 27.99 -4.83 -19.56
CA ASN A 442 28.94 -5.31 -18.54
C ASN A 442 30.41 -5.04 -18.91
N LYS A 443 30.67 -4.03 -19.75
CA LYS A 443 32.01 -3.53 -20.04
C LYS A 443 32.09 -2.01 -19.87
N LYS A 444 32.10 -1.56 -18.62
CA LYS A 444 32.81 -0.35 -18.13
C LYS A 444 32.48 -0.15 -16.64
N ILE A 445 33.23 -0.83 -15.77
CA ILE A 445 33.43 -0.36 -14.40
C ILE A 445 34.95 -0.33 -14.18
N LYS A 446 35.49 0.87 -14.05
CA LYS A 446 36.85 1.14 -13.59
C LYS A 446 36.92 0.82 -12.10
N LYS A 447 37.99 0.17 -11.66
CA LYS A 447 38.32 -0.08 -10.24
C LYS A 447 38.37 1.24 -9.45
N PRO A 448 37.78 1.35 -8.25
CA PRO A 448 38.12 2.41 -7.31
C PRO A 448 39.46 2.09 -6.63
N SER A 449 40.31 3.12 -6.53
CA SER A 449 41.58 3.14 -5.82
C SER A 449 41.38 3.34 -4.31
N THR A 450 42.07 2.51 -3.52
CA THR A 450 42.64 2.77 -2.18
C THR A 450 41.79 3.47 -1.12
N ILE A 451 41.27 2.67 -0.19
CA ILE A 451 40.83 3.05 1.15
C ILE A 451 42.10 3.07 2.03
N ASP A 452 42.61 4.25 2.36
CA ASP A 452 43.64 4.40 3.40
C ASP A 452 43.48 5.67 4.26
N SER A 453 42.57 6.58 3.92
CA SER A 453 42.36 7.85 4.65
C SER A 453 41.33 7.78 5.79
N SER A 454 40.60 6.67 5.96
CA SER A 454 39.55 6.54 6.98
C SER A 454 40.00 5.91 8.29
N LYS A 455 41.22 5.35 8.35
CA LYS A 455 41.78 4.73 9.57
C LYS A 455 42.42 5.77 10.50
N GLU A 456 43.10 6.78 9.96
CA GLU A 456 43.76 7.83 10.76
C GLU A 456 42.78 8.80 11.45
N TYR A 457 41.55 8.92 10.95
CA TYR A 457 40.53 9.79 11.56
C TYR A 457 39.82 9.15 12.76
N LEU A 458 39.81 7.81 12.84
CA LEU A 458 39.12 7.06 13.92
C LEU A 458 39.99 6.86 15.16
N ASP A 459 41.32 6.75 15.01
CA ASP A 459 42.25 6.62 16.15
C ASP A 459 42.44 7.93 16.92
N GLY A 460 42.16 9.09 16.31
CA GLY A 460 42.26 10.41 16.96
C GLY A 460 41.12 10.76 17.93
N ILE A 461 39.97 10.09 17.84
CA ILE A 461 38.79 10.36 18.69
C ILE A 461 38.85 9.57 20.02
N LEU A 462 39.69 8.52 20.08
CA LEU A 462 39.81 7.64 21.24
C LEU A 462 40.91 8.06 22.25
N GLN A 463 41.54 9.24 22.09
CA GLN A 463 42.66 9.70 22.93
C GLN A 463 42.50 11.10 23.56
N SER A 464 41.29 11.66 23.67
CA SER A 464 41.09 12.90 24.44
C SER A 464 40.84 12.62 25.94
N PRO A 465 41.41 13.38 26.89
CA PRO A 465 41.27 13.12 28.32
C PRO A 465 39.84 13.35 28.79
N THR A 466 39.37 12.49 29.68
CA THR A 466 38.14 12.65 30.45
C THR A 466 38.28 13.78 31.47
N GLU A 467 38.03 15.03 31.06
CA GLU A 467 37.76 16.10 32.03
C GLU A 467 36.38 15.91 32.63
N SER A 468 36.37 15.49 33.90
CA SER A 468 35.20 15.46 34.75
C SER A 468 34.79 16.89 35.09
N LEU A 469 33.77 17.41 34.39
CA LEU A 469 33.13 18.67 34.76
C LEU A 469 32.35 18.47 36.07
N ASN A 470 32.93 18.96 37.16
CA ASN A 470 32.35 18.94 38.50
C ASN A 470 31.30 20.05 38.62
N LEU A 471 30.02 19.74 38.38
CA LEU A 471 28.91 20.67 38.62
C LEU A 471 28.46 20.59 40.09
N SER A 472 29.20 21.24 40.98
CA SER A 472 28.78 21.47 42.36
C SER A 472 29.02 22.92 42.76
N GLU A 473 28.35 23.87 42.08
CA GLU A 473 28.17 25.25 42.57
C GLU A 473 27.28 26.05 41.61
N ILE A 474 25.95 25.87 41.65
CA ILE A 474 25.00 26.92 41.22
C ILE A 474 23.77 26.85 42.12
N SER A 475 23.71 27.74 43.09
CA SER A 475 22.55 28.05 43.90
C SER A 475 21.64 29.07 43.20
N ASN A 476 20.34 28.75 43.23
CA ASN A 476 19.16 29.62 43.13
C ASN A 476 18.79 30.33 41.81
N GLU A 477 17.49 30.15 41.48
CA GLU A 477 16.59 30.94 40.60
C GLU A 477 16.55 30.63 39.09
N ASP A 478 15.57 29.80 38.66
CA ASP A 478 14.58 30.01 37.56
C ASP A 478 13.87 28.67 37.16
N PRO A 479 12.54 28.50 37.31
CA PRO A 479 11.83 27.24 37.04
C PRO A 479 11.80 26.81 35.56
N THR A 480 12.04 27.72 34.60
CA THR A 480 12.02 27.40 33.16
C THR A 480 13.30 26.70 32.66
N ARG A 481 14.43 26.93 33.34
CA ARG A 481 15.73 26.35 33.00
C ARG A 481 15.87 24.89 33.44
N ASN A 482 15.19 24.51 34.52
CA ASN A 482 15.13 23.11 34.99
C ASN A 482 14.37 22.23 34.00
N GLN A 483 13.22 22.67 33.48
CA GLN A 483 12.45 21.90 32.48
C GLN A 483 13.31 21.60 31.23
N ARG A 484 14.07 22.60 30.75
CA ARG A 484 14.96 22.47 29.60
C ARG A 484 16.17 21.57 29.89
N SER A 485 16.71 21.61 31.12
CA SER A 485 17.77 20.69 31.54
C SER A 485 17.30 19.25 31.67
N TYR A 486 16.06 19.01 32.11
CA TYR A 486 15.48 17.67 32.15
C TYR A 486 15.17 17.15 30.74
N ASP A 487 14.64 18.00 29.86
CA ASP A 487 14.38 17.67 28.45
C ASP A 487 15.68 17.34 27.69
N LEU A 488 16.73 18.15 27.85
CA LEU A 488 18.04 17.84 27.24
C LEU A 488 18.63 16.53 27.78
N LYS A 489 18.54 16.25 29.08
CA LYS A 489 19.03 14.96 29.65
C LYS A 489 18.25 13.77 29.10
N SER A 490 16.93 13.91 28.94
CA SER A 490 16.09 12.85 28.35
C SER A 490 16.41 12.63 26.87
N ARG A 491 16.63 13.71 26.10
CA ARG A 491 17.05 13.65 24.70
C ARG A 491 18.43 13.00 24.54
N VAL A 492 19.40 13.35 25.38
CA VAL A 492 20.74 12.73 25.37
C VAL A 492 20.63 11.23 25.67
N ALA A 493 19.86 10.84 26.68
CA ALA A 493 19.64 9.43 27.01
C ALA A 493 18.96 8.65 25.86
N ASN A 494 17.99 9.26 25.17
CA ASN A 494 17.34 8.67 24.00
C ASN A 494 18.31 8.53 22.81
N THR A 495 19.16 9.52 22.56
CA THR A 495 20.18 9.44 21.49
C THR A 495 21.24 8.38 21.79
N GLU A 496 21.64 8.21 23.06
CA GLU A 496 22.56 7.13 23.46
C GLU A 496 21.94 5.75 23.26
N LEU A 497 20.63 5.62 23.52
CA LEU A 497 19.91 4.36 23.28
C LEU A 497 19.79 4.06 21.78
N GLN A 498 19.51 5.07 20.95
CA GLN A 498 19.49 4.94 19.49
C GLN A 498 20.86 4.57 18.93
N LEU A 499 21.95 5.17 19.43
CA LEU A 499 23.31 4.82 19.03
C LEU A 499 23.66 3.37 19.38
N LYS A 500 23.25 2.88 20.55
CA LYS A 500 23.42 1.47 20.92
C LYS A 500 22.62 0.54 20.00
N TYR A 501 21.39 0.90 19.66
CA TYR A 501 20.57 0.12 18.74
C TYR A 501 21.17 0.06 17.34
N LEU A 502 21.61 1.20 16.80
CA LEU A 502 22.28 1.28 15.50
C LEU A 502 23.60 0.52 15.47
N ALA A 503 24.37 0.54 16.56
CA ALA A 503 25.59 -0.26 16.69
C ALA A 503 25.30 -1.77 16.63
N CYS A 504 24.24 -2.23 17.31
CA CYS A 504 23.79 -3.63 17.21
C CYS A 504 23.32 -3.98 15.79
N ALA A 505 22.49 -3.14 15.18
CA ALA A 505 22.01 -3.36 13.81
C ALA A 505 23.17 -3.39 12.78
N HIS A 506 24.19 -2.56 12.97
CA HIS A 506 25.38 -2.57 12.11
C HIS A 506 26.20 -3.86 12.28
N ILE A 507 26.25 -4.44 13.49
CA ILE A 507 26.88 -5.75 13.72
C ILE A 507 26.08 -6.85 13.00
N ASP A 508 24.75 -6.83 13.09
CA ASP A 508 23.88 -7.80 12.44
C ASP A 508 24.00 -7.74 10.91
N LEU A 509 23.96 -6.53 10.33
CA LEU A 509 24.17 -6.31 8.89
C LEU A 509 25.56 -6.78 8.43
N LYS A 510 26.60 -6.57 9.26
CA LYS A 510 27.95 -7.04 8.95
C LYS A 510 28.02 -8.57 8.95
N ASN A 511 27.28 -9.22 9.83
CA ASN A 511 27.18 -10.68 9.86
C ASN A 511 26.40 -11.21 8.66
N GLU A 512 25.28 -10.59 8.27
CA GLU A 512 24.52 -10.94 7.08
C GLU A 512 25.35 -10.77 5.79
N LEU A 513 26.10 -9.67 5.67
CA LEU A 513 27.05 -9.46 4.57
C LEU A 513 28.12 -10.55 4.51
N ALA A 514 28.61 -11.04 5.65
CA ALA A 514 29.56 -12.14 5.68
C ALA A 514 28.93 -13.45 5.21
N VAL A 515 27.69 -13.74 5.61
CA VAL A 515 26.93 -14.92 5.16
C VAL A 515 26.67 -14.86 3.66
N LEU A 516 26.22 -13.71 3.13
CA LEU A 516 25.97 -13.51 1.72
C LEU A 516 27.26 -13.64 0.89
N HIS A 517 28.37 -13.07 1.35
CA HIS A 517 29.67 -13.27 0.70
C HIS A 517 30.07 -14.75 0.66
N GLN A 518 29.86 -15.50 1.75
CA GLN A 518 30.16 -16.93 1.79
C GLN A 518 29.26 -17.74 0.84
N MET A 519 28.00 -17.35 0.70
CA MET A 519 27.05 -18.00 -0.21
C MET A 519 27.38 -17.70 -1.68
N ILE A 520 27.76 -16.46 -2.00
CA ILE A 520 28.23 -16.08 -3.34
C ILE A 520 29.49 -16.87 -3.71
N GLN A 521 30.45 -17.03 -2.80
CA GLN A 521 31.64 -17.84 -3.05
C GLN A 521 31.29 -19.30 -3.33
N ARG A 522 30.40 -19.91 -2.54
CA ARG A 522 29.91 -21.28 -2.82
C ARG A 522 29.26 -21.41 -4.20
N LEU A 523 28.41 -20.46 -4.59
CA LEU A 523 27.75 -20.47 -5.89
C LEU A 523 28.73 -20.23 -7.06
N LEU A 524 29.82 -19.49 -6.83
CA LEU A 524 30.91 -19.33 -7.80
C LEU A 524 31.70 -20.63 -7.95
N ASP A 525 32.01 -21.31 -6.85
CA ASP A 525 32.70 -22.60 -6.84
C ASP A 525 31.86 -23.69 -7.50
N GLU A 526 30.56 -23.76 -7.20
CA GLU A 526 29.61 -24.69 -7.83
C GLU A 526 29.48 -24.43 -9.34
N ASN A 527 29.46 -23.16 -9.77
CA ASN A 527 29.46 -22.79 -11.20
C ASN A 527 30.76 -23.14 -11.91
N LEU A 528 31.90 -23.07 -11.20
CA LEU A 528 33.19 -23.52 -11.74
C LEU A 528 33.21 -25.03 -11.92
N LEU A 529 32.70 -25.79 -10.94
CA LEU A 529 32.56 -27.25 -11.02
C LEU A 529 31.62 -27.67 -12.17
N THR A 530 30.44 -27.06 -12.29
CA THR A 530 29.51 -27.41 -13.39
C THR A 530 30.07 -27.07 -14.78
N LYS A 531 30.87 -26.00 -14.91
CA LYS A 531 31.56 -25.70 -16.17
C LYS A 531 32.62 -26.74 -16.52
N VAL A 532 33.37 -27.23 -15.53
CA VAL A 532 34.35 -28.30 -15.73
C VAL A 532 33.64 -29.61 -16.12
N ASP A 533 32.54 -29.97 -15.48
CA ASP A 533 31.76 -31.18 -15.80
C ASP A 533 31.12 -31.12 -17.20
N GLN A 534 30.65 -29.95 -17.63
CA GLN A 534 30.16 -29.73 -19.00
C GLN A 534 31.30 -29.82 -20.03
N GLN A 535 32.49 -29.32 -19.70
CA GLN A 535 33.65 -29.39 -20.59
C GLN A 535 34.15 -30.82 -20.74
N VAL A 536 34.22 -31.58 -19.65
CA VAL A 536 34.56 -33.02 -19.66
C VAL A 536 33.50 -33.83 -20.43
N SER A 537 32.20 -33.55 -20.25
CA SER A 537 31.14 -34.22 -21.01
C SER A 537 31.20 -33.91 -22.51
N ASN A 538 31.55 -32.67 -22.89
CA ASN A 538 31.73 -32.26 -24.27
C ASN A 538 32.97 -32.89 -24.93
N ASP A 539 34.05 -33.09 -24.16
CA ASP A 539 35.27 -33.77 -24.61
C ASP A 539 35.07 -35.29 -24.76
N ILE A 540 34.25 -35.90 -23.90
CA ILE A 540 33.86 -37.32 -24.03
C ILE A 540 32.97 -37.53 -25.27
N THR A 541 32.01 -36.63 -25.52
CA THR A 541 31.13 -36.73 -26.69
C THR A 541 31.85 -36.44 -28.01
N THR A 542 32.81 -35.49 -28.05
CA THR A 542 33.65 -35.30 -29.24
C THR A 542 34.57 -36.50 -29.49
N ASN A 543 35.16 -37.10 -28.45
CA ASN A 543 35.96 -38.31 -28.62
C ASN A 543 35.14 -39.53 -29.08
N GLN A 544 33.92 -39.72 -28.57
CA GLN A 544 33.02 -40.77 -29.06
C GLN A 544 32.63 -40.55 -30.54
N ASN A 545 32.30 -39.32 -30.92
CA ASN A 545 31.96 -38.98 -32.31
C ASN A 545 33.16 -39.15 -33.27
N ASN A 546 34.38 -38.88 -32.82
CA ASN A 546 35.61 -39.13 -33.60
C ASN A 546 35.90 -40.63 -33.77
N ILE A 547 35.65 -41.45 -32.75
CA ILE A 547 35.77 -42.91 -32.87
C ILE A 547 34.73 -43.47 -33.85
N SER A 548 33.47 -43.02 -33.76
CA SER A 548 32.39 -43.47 -34.66
C SER A 548 32.62 -43.05 -36.12
N SER A 549 33.17 -41.86 -36.37
CA SER A 549 33.50 -41.39 -37.71
C SER A 549 34.72 -42.11 -38.31
N SER A 550 35.73 -42.47 -37.49
CA SER A 550 36.84 -43.31 -37.93
C SER A 550 36.39 -44.73 -38.30
N GLN A 551 35.42 -45.31 -37.57
CA GLN A 551 34.83 -46.61 -37.89
C GLN A 551 33.98 -46.54 -39.19
N MET A 552 33.26 -45.45 -39.43
CA MET A 552 32.53 -45.27 -40.70
C MET A 552 33.47 -45.08 -41.89
N GLN A 553 34.57 -44.34 -41.75
CA GLN A 553 35.56 -44.18 -42.83
C GLN A 553 36.22 -45.52 -43.20
N ASN A 554 36.57 -46.35 -42.21
CA ASN A 554 37.13 -47.69 -42.46
C ASN A 554 36.12 -48.65 -43.12
N ASN A 555 34.81 -48.52 -42.83
CA ASN A 555 33.79 -49.30 -43.52
C ASN A 555 33.54 -48.80 -44.96
N THR A 556 33.75 -47.50 -45.23
CA THR A 556 33.56 -46.91 -46.56
C THR A 556 34.73 -47.24 -47.51
N THR A 557 35.97 -47.27 -47.02
CA THR A 557 37.13 -47.74 -47.81
C THR A 557 37.06 -49.24 -48.14
N ASN A 558 36.48 -50.07 -47.26
CA ASN A 558 36.25 -51.49 -47.55
C ASN A 558 35.11 -51.73 -48.55
N LEU A 559 34.17 -50.79 -48.71
CA LEU A 559 33.11 -50.87 -49.74
C LEU A 559 33.60 -50.39 -51.11
N ILE A 560 34.44 -49.35 -51.17
CA ILE A 560 34.99 -48.83 -52.43
C ILE A 560 35.95 -49.85 -53.10
N ASN A 561 36.72 -50.62 -52.32
CA ASN A 561 37.56 -51.69 -52.86
C ASN A 561 36.77 -52.88 -53.45
N ASN A 562 35.52 -53.10 -53.05
CA ASN A 562 34.70 -54.19 -53.59
C ASN A 562 33.95 -53.81 -54.88
N ASP A 563 33.68 -52.53 -55.10
CA ASP A 563 33.03 -52.05 -56.34
C ASP A 563 34.02 -51.86 -57.51
N ASP A 564 35.29 -51.60 -57.24
CA ASP A 564 36.34 -51.54 -58.28
C ASP A 564 36.83 -52.93 -58.74
N ILE A 565 36.67 -53.98 -57.92
CA ILE A 565 36.98 -55.36 -58.32
C ILE A 565 35.90 -55.96 -59.26
N ASN A 566 34.63 -55.55 -59.11
CA ASN A 566 33.53 -56.03 -59.95
C ASN A 566 33.44 -55.35 -61.33
N ARG A 567 34.17 -54.25 -61.57
CA ARG A 567 34.26 -53.57 -62.88
C ARG A 567 35.38 -54.07 -63.79
N VAL A 568 36.30 -54.90 -63.30
CA VAL A 568 37.42 -55.47 -64.08
C VAL A 568 37.13 -56.90 -64.59
N ILE A 569 36.05 -57.55 -64.15
CA ILE A 569 35.69 -58.92 -64.58
C ILE A 569 34.70 -58.95 -65.77
N ASN A 570 34.18 -57.81 -66.23
CA ASN A 570 33.31 -57.74 -67.42
C ASN A 570 33.90 -56.87 -68.55
N LYS A 571 35.17 -57.11 -68.90
CA LYS A 571 35.78 -56.77 -70.20
C LYS A 571 36.87 -57.75 -70.58
#